data_AF-A0A940P6G1-F1
#
_entry.id   AF-A0A940P6G1-F1
#
_cell.length_a   1.000
_cell.length_b   1.000
_cell.length_c   1.000
_cell.angle_alpha   90.00
_cell.angle_beta   90.00
_cell.angle_gamma   90.00
#
_symmetry.space_group_name_H-M   'P 1'
#
loop_
_entity.id
_entity.type
_entity.pdbx_description
1 polymer ?
#
loop_
_entity_poly.entity_id
_entity_poly.type
_entity_poly.pdbx_seq_one_letter_code
_entity_poly.pdbx_strand_id
1 'polypeptide(L)'
;MATSKKYLPDTIRKKIIVMAAGGSEVVDIMSSTSQTAATISKVCAEAGIRIARHPKKMTDVKRREIMDNYMTGMSTAENACKTGMSLTAVRNAIRDAKAVKPKLMQEPEQPVQLTLDVTESAKDKQYEALLMMREAINMLIEANRS
;
A
#
# COMPACT_ATOMS: atom_id res chain seq x y z
N MET A 1 -0.39 42.25 -26.69
CA MET A 1 -1.12 41.06 -27.17
C MET A 1 -2.19 40.71 -26.16
N ALA A 2 -3.46 40.96 -26.47
CA ALA A 2 -4.57 40.61 -25.59
C ALA A 2 -4.80 39.10 -25.68
N THR A 3 -4.44 38.35 -24.63
CA THR A 3 -4.82 36.93 -24.53
C THR A 3 -6.34 36.89 -24.41
N SER A 4 -7.01 36.33 -25.43
CA SER A 4 -8.45 36.14 -25.37
C SER A 4 -8.77 35.32 -24.12
N LYS A 5 -9.52 35.92 -23.18
CA LYS A 5 -10.03 35.20 -22.02
C LYS A 5 -10.96 34.13 -22.57
N LYS A 6 -10.47 32.90 -22.77
CA LYS A 6 -11.29 31.74 -23.15
C LYS A 6 -12.43 31.65 -22.15
N TYR A 7 -13.63 31.98 -22.61
CA TYR A 7 -14.82 31.94 -21.78
C TYR A 7 -15.15 30.47 -21.51
N LEU A 8 -15.47 30.15 -20.25
CA LEU A 8 -15.89 28.80 -19.90
C LEU A 8 -17.24 28.52 -20.57
N PRO A 9 -17.41 27.39 -21.29
CA PRO A 9 -18.69 27.05 -21.90
C PRO A 9 -19.83 27.05 -20.87
N ASP A 10 -20.99 27.58 -21.28
CA ASP A 10 -22.15 27.70 -20.39
C ASP A 10 -22.65 26.36 -19.85
N THR A 11 -22.47 25.29 -20.62
CA THR A 11 -22.76 23.91 -20.20
C THR A 11 -21.93 23.50 -18.98
N ILE A 12 -20.61 23.76 -19.02
CA ILE A 12 -19.70 23.46 -17.90
C ILE A 12 -20.01 24.38 -16.72
N ARG A 13 -20.26 25.67 -16.97
CA ARG A 13 -20.64 26.64 -15.94
C ARG A 13 -21.90 26.20 -15.18
N LYS A 14 -22.95 25.79 -15.89
CA LYS A 14 -24.19 25.26 -15.28
C LYS A 14 -23.92 23.98 -14.48
N LYS A 15 -23.11 23.05 -15.02
CA LYS A 15 -22.75 21.81 -14.33
C LYS A 15 -22.04 22.08 -12.99
N ILE A 16 -21.09 23.02 -12.97
CA ILE A 16 -20.39 23.46 -11.75
C ILE A 16 -21.41 24.00 -10.72
N ILE A 17 -22.31 24.89 -11.15
CA ILE A 17 -23.30 25.51 -10.27
C ILE A 17 -24.22 24.46 -9.65
N VAL A 18 -24.72 23.51 -10.43
CA VAL A 18 -25.61 22.45 -9.95
C VAL A 18 -24.90 21.56 -8.93
N MET A 19 -23.67 21.13 -9.21
CA MET A 19 -22.90 20.31 -8.27
C MET A 19 -22.57 21.06 -6.98
N ALA A 20 -22.18 22.34 -7.09
CA ALA A 20 -21.90 23.18 -5.93
C ALA A 20 -23.15 23.45 -5.07
N ALA A 21 -24.29 23.71 -5.70
CA ALA A 21 -25.57 23.87 -4.99
C ALA A 21 -26.03 22.57 -4.33
N GLY A 22 -25.70 21.41 -4.93
CA GLY A 22 -25.92 20.08 -4.36
C GLY A 22 -24.95 19.68 -3.24
N GLY A 23 -24.05 20.58 -2.82
CA GLY A 23 -23.12 20.33 -1.73
C GLY A 23 -21.90 19.47 -2.10
N SER A 24 -21.65 19.24 -3.40
CA SER A 24 -20.43 18.53 -3.83
C SER A 24 -19.15 19.30 -3.45
N GLU A 25 -18.09 18.57 -3.10
CA GLU A 25 -16.81 19.20 -2.80
C GLU A 25 -16.11 19.69 -4.08
N VAL A 26 -15.17 20.64 -3.91
CA VAL A 26 -14.39 21.18 -5.04
C VAL A 26 -13.64 20.07 -5.80
N VAL A 27 -13.10 19.06 -5.11
CA VAL A 27 -12.40 17.91 -5.75
C VAL A 27 -13.34 17.10 -6.65
N ASP A 28 -14.59 16.89 -6.23
CA ASP A 28 -15.56 16.14 -7.02
C ASP A 28 -15.96 16.93 -8.27
N ILE A 29 -16.13 18.25 -8.12
CA ILE A 29 -16.43 19.16 -9.23
C ILE A 29 -15.25 19.21 -10.21
N MET A 30 -14.01 19.27 -9.71
CA MET A 30 -12.79 19.23 -10.54
C MET A 30 -12.74 17.96 -11.37
N SER A 31 -12.97 16.80 -10.73
CA SER A 31 -12.97 15.50 -11.40
C SER A 31 -14.07 15.38 -12.47
N SER A 32 -15.25 15.97 -12.22
CA SER A 32 -16.41 15.89 -13.12
C SER A 32 -16.39 16.89 -14.28
N THR A 33 -15.68 18.01 -14.13
CA THR A 33 -15.70 19.14 -15.10
C THR A 33 -14.34 19.41 -15.74
N SER A 34 -13.30 18.72 -15.29
CA SER A 34 -11.91 18.93 -15.68
C SER A 34 -11.46 20.39 -15.56
N GLN A 35 -12.08 21.13 -14.63
CA GLN A 35 -11.75 22.53 -14.35
C GLN A 35 -10.84 22.65 -13.14
N THR A 36 -10.07 23.73 -13.08
CA THR A 36 -9.25 24.04 -11.91
C THR A 36 -10.11 24.54 -10.75
N ALA A 37 -9.64 24.32 -9.51
CA ALA A 37 -10.29 24.87 -8.31
C ALA A 37 -10.49 26.39 -8.38
N ALA A 38 -9.57 27.11 -9.02
CA ALA A 38 -9.66 28.56 -9.21
C ALA A 38 -10.84 28.93 -10.12
N THR A 39 -11.00 28.24 -11.26
CA THR A 39 -12.14 28.45 -12.17
C THR A 39 -13.46 28.13 -11.50
N ILE A 40 -13.54 27.00 -10.78
CA ILE A 40 -14.75 26.57 -10.05
C ILE A 40 -15.13 27.59 -8.99
N SER A 41 -14.15 28.03 -8.17
CA SER A 41 -14.38 29.04 -7.13
C SER A 41 -14.90 30.35 -7.71
N LYS A 42 -14.37 30.77 -8.86
CA LYS A 42 -14.82 31.97 -9.56
C LYS A 42 -16.26 31.85 -10.06
N VAL A 43 -16.59 30.74 -10.72
CA VAL A 43 -17.95 30.47 -11.22
C VAL A 43 -18.97 30.45 -10.08
N CYS A 44 -18.65 29.81 -8.96
CA CYS A 44 -19.54 29.75 -7.82
C CYS A 44 -19.66 31.11 -7.11
N ALA A 45 -18.58 31.88 -7.01
CA ALA A 45 -18.63 33.25 -6.48
C ALA A 45 -19.52 34.17 -7.34
N GLU A 46 -19.41 34.09 -8.68
CA GLU A 46 -20.27 34.81 -9.62
C GLU A 46 -21.76 34.40 -9.47
N ALA A 47 -22.02 33.14 -9.12
CA ALA A 47 -23.37 32.61 -8.86
C ALA A 47 -23.86 32.83 -7.41
N GLY A 48 -23.08 33.49 -6.55
CA GLY A 48 -23.43 33.71 -5.14
C GLY A 48 -23.38 32.44 -4.26
N ILE A 49 -22.83 31.33 -4.75
CA ILE A 49 -22.72 30.06 -4.03
C ILE A 49 -21.42 30.05 -3.24
N ARG A 50 -21.53 29.94 -1.91
CA ARG A 50 -20.38 29.66 -1.05
C ARG A 50 -20.08 28.17 -1.08
N ILE A 51 -19.11 27.76 -1.90
CA ILE A 51 -18.54 26.42 -1.76
C ILE A 51 -17.74 26.39 -0.46
N ALA A 52 -17.98 25.38 0.38
CA ALA A 52 -17.11 25.09 1.49
C ALA A 52 -15.69 24.91 0.94
N ARG A 53 -14.78 25.84 1.26
CA ARG A 53 -13.35 25.61 1.06
C ARG A 53 -13.08 24.25 1.70
N HIS A 54 -12.35 23.38 0.99
CA HIS A 54 -11.95 22.08 1.52
C HIS A 54 -11.71 22.20 3.02
N PRO A 55 -12.27 21.30 3.85
CA PRO A 55 -11.80 21.23 5.21
C PRO A 55 -10.28 21.03 5.11
N LYS A 56 -9.53 22.11 5.33
CA LYS A 56 -8.06 22.08 5.47
C LYS A 56 -7.66 21.07 6.54
N LYS A 57 -8.62 20.74 7.41
CA LYS A 57 -8.55 19.75 8.45
C LYS A 57 -9.00 18.40 7.90
N MET A 58 -8.00 17.54 7.75
CA MET A 58 -8.17 16.09 7.71
C MET A 58 -9.22 15.65 8.75
N THR A 59 -10.21 14.88 8.30
CA THR A 59 -11.26 14.36 9.17
C THR A 59 -10.69 13.37 10.17
N ASP A 60 -11.33 13.25 11.34
CA ASP A 60 -10.87 12.33 12.38
C ASP A 60 -10.92 10.86 11.93
N VAL A 61 -11.88 10.52 11.05
CA VAL A 61 -11.99 9.20 10.42
C VAL A 61 -10.74 8.89 9.59
N LYS A 62 -10.35 9.80 8.68
CA LYS A 62 -9.14 9.63 7.86
C LYS A 62 -7.87 9.64 8.71
N ARG A 63 -7.83 10.47 9.76
CA ARG A 63 -6.70 10.49 10.69
C ARG A 63 -6.54 9.13 11.38
N ARG A 64 -7.64 8.53 11.84
CA ARG A 64 -7.64 7.20 12.46
C ARG A 64 -7.17 6.14 11.48
N GLU A 65 -7.70 6.12 10.27
CA GLU A 65 -7.27 5.20 9.21
C GLU A 65 -5.76 5.32 8.89
N ILE A 66 -5.24 6.56 8.82
CA ILE A 66 -3.79 6.79 8.64
C ILE A 66 -3.00 6.21 9.81
N MET A 67 -3.45 6.40 11.05
CA MET A 67 -2.77 5.86 12.24
C MET A 67 -2.80 4.33 12.24
N ASP A 68 -3.95 3.72 11.97
CA ASP A 68 -4.11 2.26 11.96
C ASP A 68 -3.18 1.62 10.91
N ASN A 69 -3.14 2.19 9.69
CA ASN A 69 -2.20 1.76 8.66
C ASN A 69 -0.72 1.96 9.08
N TYR A 70 -0.40 3.05 9.78
CA TYR A 70 0.97 3.31 10.24
C TYR A 70 1.41 2.34 11.34
N MET A 71 0.50 1.99 12.25
CA MET A 71 0.73 1.04 13.34
C MET A 71 0.88 -0.40 12.85
N THR A 72 0.23 -0.77 11.74
CA THR A 72 0.43 -2.08 11.08
C THR A 72 1.74 -2.18 10.29
N GLY A 73 2.58 -1.14 10.30
CA GLY A 73 3.90 -1.13 9.69
C GLY A 73 3.97 -0.51 8.30
N MET A 74 2.83 -0.14 7.71
CA MET A 74 2.75 0.45 6.36
C MET A 74 3.63 1.71 6.24
N SER A 75 4.29 1.88 5.10
CA SER A 75 5.07 3.08 4.83
C SER A 75 4.16 4.29 4.63
N THR A 76 4.71 5.49 4.84
CA THR A 76 3.97 6.75 4.63
C THR A 76 3.54 6.90 3.17
N ALA A 77 4.30 6.36 2.22
CA ALA A 77 3.97 6.39 0.80
C ALA A 77 2.79 5.47 0.45
N GLU A 78 2.82 4.23 0.92
CA GLU A 78 1.71 3.30 0.73
C GLU A 78 0.42 3.81 1.38
N ASN A 79 0.54 4.39 2.59
CA ASN A 79 -0.59 4.97 3.31
C ASN A 79 -1.17 6.19 2.58
N ALA A 80 -0.33 7.02 1.96
CA ALA A 80 -0.76 8.14 1.11
C ALA A 80 -1.53 7.66 -0.13
N CYS A 81 -1.03 6.63 -0.81
CA CYS A 81 -1.71 6.01 -1.94
C CYS A 81 -3.06 5.41 -1.52
N LYS A 82 -3.12 4.70 -0.39
CA LYS A 82 -4.33 4.03 0.11
C LYS A 82 -5.42 5.01 0.53
N THR A 83 -5.03 6.10 1.20
CA THR A 83 -5.99 7.10 1.74
C THR A 83 -6.30 8.24 0.76
N GLY A 84 -5.63 8.28 -0.40
CA GLY A 84 -5.73 9.37 -1.38
C GLY A 84 -5.23 10.72 -0.85
N MET A 85 -4.43 10.72 0.21
CA MET A 85 -3.91 11.91 0.88
C MET A 85 -2.51 12.25 0.36
N SER A 86 -2.12 13.52 0.46
CA SER A 86 -0.73 13.90 0.16
C SER A 86 0.23 13.35 1.21
N LEU A 87 1.44 12.98 0.77
CA LEU A 87 2.53 12.52 1.65
C LEU A 87 2.76 13.46 2.85
N THR A 88 2.71 14.77 2.60
CA THR A 88 2.89 15.79 3.63
C THR A 88 1.78 15.76 4.67
N ALA A 89 0.53 15.56 4.24
CA ALA A 89 -0.60 15.47 5.16
C ALA A 89 -0.54 14.21 6.03
N VAL A 90 -0.18 13.06 5.45
CA VAL A 90 0.04 11.80 6.18
C VAL A 90 1.18 11.94 7.19
N ARG A 91 2.31 12.53 6.77
CA ARG A 91 3.46 12.77 7.67
C ARG A 91 3.10 13.70 8.83
N ASN A 92 2.36 14.77 8.55
CA ASN A 92 1.87 15.67 9.59
C ASN A 92 0.90 14.96 10.54
N ALA A 93 0.00 14.12 10.02
CA ALA A 93 -0.91 13.31 10.83
C ALA A 93 -0.15 12.47 11.88
N ILE A 94 0.87 11.74 11.42
CA ILE A 94 1.67 10.83 12.26
C ILE A 94 2.45 11.62 13.30
N ARG A 95 3.08 12.72 12.89
CA ARG A 95 3.85 13.60 13.77
C ARG A 95 2.98 14.26 14.84
N ASP A 96 1.82 14.78 14.45
CA ASP A 96 0.90 15.48 15.35
C ASP A 96 0.28 14.51 16.37
N ALA A 97 0.08 13.25 15.98
CA ALA A 97 -0.35 12.18 16.88
C ALA A 97 0.74 11.69 17.85
N LYS A 98 2.00 12.17 17.72
CA LYS A 98 3.19 11.63 18.41
C LYS A 98 3.29 10.10 18.29
N ALA A 99 2.77 9.55 17.20
CA ALA A 99 2.75 8.12 16.97
C ALA A 99 4.17 7.66 16.70
N VAL A 100 4.77 7.01 17.69
CA VAL A 100 6.03 6.30 17.50
C VAL A 100 5.67 5.03 16.76
N LYS A 101 6.24 4.83 15.57
CA LYS A 101 6.14 3.56 14.86
C LYS A 101 6.53 2.48 15.87
N PRO A 102 5.71 1.43 16.09
CA PRO A 102 6.18 0.29 16.85
C PRO A 102 7.52 -0.05 16.24
N LYS A 103 8.59 -0.11 17.05
CA LYS A 103 9.80 -0.77 16.58
C LYS A 103 9.29 -2.12 16.14
N LEU A 104 9.23 -2.36 14.82
CA LEU A 104 9.41 -3.70 14.33
C LEU A 104 10.64 -4.14 15.11
N MET A 105 10.45 -5.06 16.06
CA MET A 105 11.58 -5.84 16.49
C MET A 105 12.03 -6.45 15.17
N GLN A 106 13.01 -5.80 14.52
CA GLN A 106 14.06 -6.55 13.89
C GLN A 106 14.52 -7.42 15.03
N GLU A 107 13.93 -8.61 15.14
CA GLU A 107 14.68 -9.72 15.67
C GLU A 107 16.03 -9.57 14.99
N PRO A 108 17.13 -9.46 15.77
CA PRO A 108 18.43 -9.50 15.14
C PRO A 108 18.36 -10.72 14.22
N GLU A 109 18.66 -10.53 12.93
CA GLU A 109 19.01 -11.64 12.07
C GLU A 109 20.22 -12.29 12.75
N GLN A 110 19.96 -13.14 13.75
CA GLN A 110 20.89 -14.19 14.07
C GLN A 110 21.05 -14.90 12.74
N PRO A 111 22.28 -15.06 12.23
CA PRO A 111 22.46 -15.99 11.15
C PRO A 111 21.85 -17.30 11.66
N VAL A 112 20.75 -17.72 11.06
CA VAL A 112 20.24 -19.06 11.24
C VAL A 112 21.34 -19.93 10.63
N GLN A 113 22.33 -20.29 11.45
CA GLN A 113 23.05 -21.52 11.24
C GLN A 113 21.98 -22.58 11.33
N LEU A 114 21.44 -22.93 10.16
CA LEU A 114 20.80 -24.21 9.93
C LEU A 114 21.89 -25.25 10.20
N THR A 115 22.16 -25.55 11.47
CA THR A 115 22.65 -26.86 11.84
C THR A 115 21.49 -27.80 11.53
N LEU A 116 21.44 -28.21 10.27
CA LEU A 116 20.82 -29.47 9.90
C LEU A 116 21.54 -30.52 10.75
N ASP A 117 21.01 -30.81 11.94
CA ASP A 117 21.16 -32.12 12.54
C ASP A 117 20.45 -33.08 11.58
N VAL A 118 21.16 -33.44 10.52
CA VAL A 118 20.86 -34.64 9.76
C VAL A 118 21.06 -35.75 10.76
N THR A 119 19.99 -36.19 11.39
CA THR A 119 20.00 -37.41 12.18
C THR A 119 20.51 -38.53 11.28
N GLU A 120 21.80 -38.86 11.42
CA GLU A 120 22.49 -39.95 10.71
C GLU A 120 21.85 -41.32 10.99
N SER A 121 20.91 -41.40 11.94
CA SER A 121 20.31 -42.65 12.42
C SER A 121 19.44 -43.41 11.40
N ALA A 122 18.96 -42.79 10.32
CA ALA A 122 18.06 -43.45 9.36
C ALA A 122 18.74 -43.93 8.06
N LYS A 123 19.90 -43.37 7.70
CA LYS A 123 20.61 -43.73 6.45
C LYS A 123 21.48 -44.98 6.63
N ASP A 124 22.04 -45.19 7.82
CA ASP A 124 22.97 -46.29 8.06
C ASP A 124 22.30 -47.66 7.97
N LYS A 125 21.07 -47.81 8.47
CA LYS A 125 20.35 -49.09 8.40
C LYS A 125 19.92 -49.46 6.99
N GLN A 126 19.59 -48.48 6.15
CA GLN A 126 19.24 -48.74 4.75
C GLN A 126 20.50 -49.05 3.92
N TYR A 127 21.63 -48.41 4.24
CA TYR A 127 22.89 -48.65 3.55
C TYR A 127 23.50 -50.02 3.89
N GLU A 128 23.45 -50.45 5.15
CA GLU A 128 23.84 -51.80 5.61
C GLU A 128 23.02 -52.90 4.92
N ALA A 129 21.70 -52.74 4.82
CA ALA A 129 20.84 -53.70 4.13
C ALA A 129 21.17 -53.81 2.63
N LEU A 130 21.49 -52.68 1.97
CA LEU A 130 21.91 -52.65 0.56
C LEU A 130 23.29 -53.30 0.35
N LEU A 131 24.23 -53.10 1.27
CA LEU A 131 25.55 -53.75 1.25
C LEU A 131 25.43 -55.28 1.39
N MET A 132 24.63 -55.75 2.36
CA MET A 132 24.39 -57.18 2.55
C MET A 132 23.71 -57.82 1.33
N MET A 133 22.74 -57.14 0.71
CA MET A 133 22.11 -57.64 -0.52
C MET A 133 23.10 -57.71 -1.68
N ARG A 134 24.01 -56.74 -1.81
CA ARG A 134 25.04 -56.75 -2.86
C ARG A 134 26.05 -57.88 -2.68
N GLU A 135 26.49 -58.15 -1.45
CA GLU A 135 27.39 -59.27 -1.16
C GLU A 135 26.72 -60.62 -1.41
N ALA A 136 25.45 -60.78 -1.03
CA ALA A 136 24.69 -62.00 -1.32
C ALA A 136 24.56 -62.24 -2.85
N ILE A 137 24.32 -61.18 -3.63
CA ILE A 137 24.28 -61.28 -5.09
C ILE A 137 25.64 -61.69 -5.65
N ASN A 138 26.74 -61.12 -5.16
CA ASN A 138 28.08 -61.49 -5.62
C ASN A 138 28.43 -62.94 -5.29
N MET A 139 28.09 -63.42 -4.08
CA MET A 139 28.29 -64.82 -3.72
C MET A 139 27.49 -65.77 -4.62
N LEU A 140 26.25 -65.43 -4.99
CA LEU A 140 25.45 -66.21 -5.93
C LEU A 140 26.05 -66.22 -7.34
N ILE A 141 26.63 -65.10 -7.78
CA ILE A 141 27.32 -65.01 -9.07
C ILE A 141 28.59 -65.88 -9.07
N GLU A 142 29.37 -65.86 -7.99
CA GLU A 142 30.58 -66.67 -7.85
C GLU A 142 30.28 -68.16 -7.74
N ALA A 143 29.22 -68.53 -7.00
CA ALA A 143 28.74 -69.91 -6.91
C ALA A 143 28.25 -70.46 -8.26
N ASN A 144 27.69 -69.62 -9.14
CA ASN A 144 27.29 -70.01 -10.50
C ASN A 144 28.43 -69.95 -11.54
N ARG A 145 29.61 -69.43 -11.17
CA ARG A 145 30.82 -69.40 -12.00
C ARG A 145 31.79 -70.55 -11.68
N SER A 146 31.48 -71.36 -10.67
CA SER A 146 32.18 -72.59 -10.27
C SER A 146 31.44 -73.81 -10.81
#